data_AF-A0A3D3FEJ4-F1
#
_entry.id   AF-A0A3D3FEJ4-F1
#
_cell.length_a   1.000
_cell.length_b   1.000
_cell.length_c   1.000
_cell.angle_alpha   90.00
_cell.angle_beta   90.00
_cell.angle_gamma   90.00
#
_symmetry.space_group_name_H-M   'P 1'
#
loop_
_entity.id
_entity.type
_entity.pdbx_description
1 polymer ?
#
loop_
_entity_poly.entity_id
_entity_poly.type
_entity_poly.pdbx_seq_one_letter_code
_entity_poly.pdbx_strand_id
1 'polypeptide(L)'
;LPTTGYGIVLYDGDIFYNDMSETEAWGSMVHDIDTSDYTASVNTLRSRNDLWMSQSQADALISLAYNLGSSYFTNMNTSCTFRDVLLNAVVPPTDASASKPYRAQVIKKSDFYTSADGSTTVGTVSADAVVQVIGVSDGASYKQPHKDVWYQIQYDGKTGWMRSGYVHIDDSYPLKHDLNYTNATIFGSEVARWCMADGTVVPGLLYRRVQEANIYNYGDYTPNTTNNPYCYILPNA
;
A
#
# COMPACT_ATOMS: atom_id res chain seq x y z
N LEU A 1 18.99 16.50 11.38
CA LEU A 1 20.21 16.53 10.56
C LEU A 1 19.97 17.51 9.42
N PRO A 2 20.95 18.35 9.05
CA PRO A 2 20.81 19.22 7.88
C PRO A 2 20.72 18.40 6.59
N THR A 3 19.95 18.88 5.61
CA THR A 3 19.81 18.22 4.30
C THR A 3 19.97 19.23 3.17
N THR A 4 20.45 18.77 2.01
CA THR A 4 20.57 19.57 0.78
C THR A 4 19.95 18.86 -0.43
N GLY A 5 19.75 19.58 -1.54
CA GLY A 5 19.19 19.04 -2.77
C GLY A 5 17.84 18.34 -2.56
N TYR A 6 17.73 17.10 -3.03
CA TYR A 6 16.52 16.28 -2.94
C TYR A 6 16.44 15.40 -1.67
N GLY A 7 17.00 15.86 -0.55
CA GLY A 7 16.92 15.14 0.73
C GLY A 7 18.20 14.42 1.15
N ILE A 8 19.34 14.81 0.59
CA ILE A 8 20.65 14.27 0.93
C ILE A 8 21.01 14.74 2.34
N VAL A 9 21.25 13.79 3.25
CA VAL A 9 21.60 14.06 4.64
C VAL A 9 23.07 14.43 4.75
N LEU A 10 23.36 15.51 5.45
CA LEU A 10 24.72 15.98 5.73
C LEU A 10 25.15 15.57 7.14
N TYR A 11 26.37 15.07 7.25
CA TYR A 11 27.05 14.66 8.48
C TYR A 11 28.20 15.61 8.83
N ASP A 12 28.71 15.48 10.06
CA ASP A 12 29.84 16.27 10.50
C ASP A 12 31.09 15.97 9.64
N GLY A 13 31.70 17.01 9.11
CA GLY A 13 32.82 16.91 8.16
C GLY A 13 32.43 16.82 6.67
N ASP A 14 31.14 16.73 6.32
CA ASP A 14 30.73 16.77 4.92
C ASP A 14 31.05 18.14 4.29
N ILE A 15 31.73 18.11 3.15
CA ILE A 15 32.06 19.30 2.37
C ILE A 15 31.04 19.42 1.24
N PHE A 16 30.22 20.45 1.30
CA PHE A 16 29.35 20.85 0.19
C PHE A 16 29.62 22.32 -0.13
N TYR A 17 29.73 22.64 -1.41
CA TYR A 17 29.95 24.01 -1.86
C TYR A 17 28.64 24.81 -1.73
N ASN A 18 28.78 26.13 -1.52
CA ASN A 18 27.67 27.05 -1.21
C ASN A 18 26.52 27.05 -2.23
N ASP A 19 26.73 26.51 -3.43
CA ASP A 19 25.72 26.34 -4.44
C ASP A 19 25.81 24.93 -5.03
N MET A 20 24.69 24.20 -5.01
CA MET A 20 24.51 22.92 -5.72
C MET A 20 23.58 23.19 -6.90
N SER A 21 24.02 22.87 -8.11
CA SER A 21 23.15 22.96 -9.29
C SER A 21 22.04 21.93 -9.23
N GLU A 22 20.93 22.17 -9.93
CA GLU A 22 19.83 21.21 -10.04
C GLU A 22 20.31 19.86 -10.62
N THR A 23 21.26 19.89 -11.55
CA THR A 23 21.87 18.68 -12.13
C THR A 23 22.71 17.90 -11.12
N GLU A 24 23.48 18.59 -10.28
CA GLU A 24 24.25 17.94 -9.20
C GLU A 24 23.33 17.38 -8.12
N ALA A 25 22.27 18.11 -7.75
CA ALA A 25 21.25 17.64 -6.82
C ALA A 25 20.56 16.38 -7.36
N TRP A 26 20.16 16.40 -8.62
CA TRP A 26 19.53 15.27 -9.29
C TRP A 26 20.46 14.06 -9.38
N GLY A 27 21.70 14.27 -9.85
CA GLY A 27 22.69 13.21 -9.94
C GLY A 27 23.00 12.57 -8.59
N SER A 28 23.06 13.40 -7.53
CA SER A 28 23.26 12.92 -6.16
C SER A 28 22.07 12.11 -5.65
N MET A 29 20.83 12.53 -5.98
CA MET A 29 19.63 11.76 -5.63
C MET A 29 19.61 10.40 -6.34
N VAL A 30 19.91 10.36 -7.64
CA VAL A 30 19.97 9.10 -8.42
C VAL A 30 21.05 8.19 -7.83
N HIS A 31 22.23 8.74 -7.54
CA HIS A 31 23.31 8.00 -6.90
C HIS A 31 22.88 7.43 -5.56
N ASP A 32 22.20 8.21 -4.71
CA ASP A 32 21.70 7.74 -3.41
C ASP A 32 20.63 6.64 -3.58
N ILE A 33 19.68 6.80 -4.51
CA ILE A 33 18.68 5.77 -4.81
C ILE A 33 19.32 4.44 -5.24
N ASP A 34 20.39 4.51 -6.05
CA ASP A 34 21.06 3.35 -6.61
C ASP A 34 22.07 2.69 -5.65
N THR A 35 22.77 3.50 -4.85
CA THR A 35 23.84 3.01 -3.96
C THR A 35 23.39 2.75 -2.53
N SER A 36 22.30 3.38 -2.09
CA SER A 36 21.65 3.06 -0.82
C SER A 36 20.64 1.91 -0.96
N ASP A 37 20.04 1.51 0.15
CA ASP A 37 19.20 0.31 0.22
C ASP A 37 17.78 0.49 -0.36
N TYR A 38 17.42 1.62 -0.97
CA TYR A 38 16.04 1.88 -1.38
C TYR A 38 15.57 0.92 -2.48
N THR A 39 16.26 0.87 -3.61
CA THR A 39 15.96 -0.06 -4.71
C THR A 39 16.15 -1.52 -4.28
N ALA A 40 17.22 -1.79 -3.53
CA ALA A 40 17.51 -3.14 -3.02
C ALA A 40 16.42 -3.66 -2.06
N SER A 41 15.85 -2.78 -1.22
CA SER A 41 14.81 -3.14 -0.25
C SER A 41 13.49 -3.51 -0.92
N VAL A 42 13.08 -2.76 -1.95
CA VAL A 42 11.89 -3.09 -2.76
C VAL A 42 12.10 -4.41 -3.52
N ASN A 43 13.29 -4.62 -4.09
CA ASN A 43 13.64 -5.90 -4.72
C ASN A 43 13.65 -7.08 -3.74
N THR A 44 14.08 -6.83 -2.50
CA THR A 44 14.04 -7.82 -1.42
C THR A 44 12.61 -8.16 -1.04
N LEU A 45 11.73 -7.16 -0.86
CA LEU A 45 10.30 -7.37 -0.61
C LEU A 45 9.67 -8.20 -1.74
N ARG A 46 9.93 -7.82 -2.99
CA ARG A 46 9.40 -8.48 -4.18
C ARG A 46 9.83 -9.95 -4.26
N SER A 47 11.13 -10.21 -4.12
CA SER A 47 11.68 -11.57 -4.26
C SER A 47 11.33 -12.50 -3.10
N ARG A 48 11.30 -11.99 -1.86
CA ARG A 48 10.96 -12.80 -0.67
C ARG A 48 9.51 -13.24 -0.64
N ASN A 49 8.60 -12.47 -1.24
CA ASN A 49 7.16 -12.73 -1.22
C ASN A 49 6.61 -13.10 -2.61
N ASP A 50 7.48 -13.42 -3.59
CA ASP A 50 7.11 -13.76 -4.97
C ASP A 50 6.11 -12.79 -5.63
N LEU A 51 6.32 -11.48 -5.41
CA LEU A 51 5.38 -10.45 -5.87
C LEU A 51 5.51 -10.20 -7.37
N TRP A 52 4.40 -10.30 -8.08
CA TRP A 52 4.26 -9.79 -9.43
C TRP A 52 3.96 -8.30 -9.37
N MET A 53 4.89 -7.51 -9.91
CA MET A 53 4.95 -6.06 -9.74
C MET A 53 5.22 -5.38 -11.09
N SER A 54 4.49 -4.30 -11.36
CA SER A 54 4.69 -3.43 -12.53
C SER A 54 5.78 -2.38 -12.27
N GLN A 55 6.23 -1.70 -13.34
CA GLN A 55 7.18 -0.58 -13.22
C GLN A 55 6.62 0.53 -12.32
N SER A 56 5.35 0.90 -12.48
CA SER A 56 4.76 1.99 -11.68
C SER A 56 4.64 1.64 -10.21
N GLN A 57 4.39 0.37 -9.90
CA GLN A 57 4.40 -0.11 -8.52
C GLN A 57 5.81 -0.06 -7.94
N ALA A 58 6.83 -0.47 -8.69
CA ALA A 58 8.22 -0.37 -8.26
C ALA A 58 8.64 1.09 -7.99
N ASP A 59 8.35 2.01 -8.93
CA ASP A 59 8.70 3.43 -8.81
C ASP A 59 8.06 4.07 -7.56
N ALA A 60 6.77 3.81 -7.34
CA ALA A 60 6.05 4.33 -6.18
C ALA A 60 6.61 3.80 -4.86
N LEU A 61 6.92 2.50 -4.79
CA LEU A 61 7.49 1.89 -3.58
C LEU A 61 8.92 2.35 -3.33
N ILE A 62 9.73 2.59 -4.37
CA ILE A 62 11.08 3.17 -4.23
C ILE A 62 10.98 4.61 -3.71
N SER A 63 10.06 5.43 -4.22
CA SER A 63 9.82 6.77 -3.67
C SER A 63 9.37 6.74 -2.21
N LEU A 64 8.52 5.78 -1.85
CA LEU A 64 8.07 5.58 -0.48
C LEU A 64 9.24 5.15 0.43
N ALA A 65 10.08 4.23 -0.02
CA ALA A 65 11.30 3.79 0.67
C ALA A 65 12.31 4.92 0.84
N TYR A 66 12.50 5.76 -0.19
CA TYR A 66 13.37 6.93 -0.12
C TYR A 66 12.93 7.90 0.99
N ASN A 67 11.63 8.06 1.20
CA ASN A 67 11.11 9.00 2.19
C ASN A 67 10.87 8.40 3.59
N LEU A 68 10.47 7.13 3.69
CA LEU A 68 10.19 6.46 4.97
C LEU A 68 11.37 5.64 5.51
N GLY A 69 12.34 5.32 4.67
CA GLY A 69 13.42 4.38 4.95
C GLY A 69 13.13 2.95 4.47
N SER A 70 14.20 2.23 4.16
CA SER A 70 14.19 0.87 3.59
C SER A 70 13.72 -0.23 4.55
N SER A 71 13.76 0.02 5.87
CA SER A 71 13.45 -1.00 6.89
C SER A 71 12.01 -1.50 6.82
N TYR A 72 11.07 -0.67 6.40
CA TYR A 72 9.66 -1.06 6.24
C TYR A 72 9.45 -2.11 5.16
N PHE A 73 10.39 -2.24 4.21
CA PHE A 73 10.32 -3.20 3.10
C PHE A 73 11.13 -4.48 3.37
N THR A 74 12.07 -4.44 4.31
CA THR A 74 13.02 -5.55 4.58
C THR A 74 12.81 -6.22 5.94
N ASN A 75 12.30 -5.50 6.93
CA ASN A 75 12.03 -6.00 8.27
C ASN A 75 10.53 -6.26 8.47
N MET A 76 10.14 -7.53 8.29
CA MET A 76 8.75 -7.98 8.48
C MET A 76 8.25 -7.89 9.92
N ASN A 77 9.15 -7.75 10.90
CA ASN A 77 8.76 -7.56 12.31
C ASN A 77 8.31 -6.13 12.62
N THR A 78 8.66 -5.16 11.77
CA THR A 78 8.16 -3.79 11.89
C THR A 78 6.71 -3.76 11.42
N SER A 79 5.77 -3.45 12.32
CA SER A 79 4.35 -3.32 11.95
C SER A 79 4.16 -2.23 10.89
N CYS A 80 3.47 -2.57 9.79
CA CYS A 80 3.36 -1.71 8.63
C CYS A 80 2.12 -2.07 7.81
N THR A 81 0.99 -1.48 8.13
CA THR A 81 -0.30 -1.87 7.52
C THR A 81 -0.34 -1.68 6.01
N PHE A 82 0.28 -0.63 5.45
CA PHE A 82 0.31 -0.51 3.98
C PHE A 82 1.06 -1.68 3.34
N ARG A 83 2.13 -2.18 3.97
CA ARG A 83 2.84 -3.37 3.48
C ARG A 83 1.98 -4.61 3.62
N ASP A 84 1.28 -4.77 4.75
CA ASP A 84 0.41 -5.91 4.94
C ASP A 84 -0.74 -5.91 3.89
N VAL A 85 -1.25 -4.73 3.52
CA VAL A 85 -2.20 -4.56 2.40
C VAL A 85 -1.59 -4.96 1.05
N LEU A 86 -0.33 -4.62 0.78
CA LEU A 86 0.40 -5.07 -0.43
C LEU A 86 0.49 -6.60 -0.47
N LEU A 87 0.79 -7.24 0.67
CA LEU A 87 0.98 -8.68 0.75
C LEU A 87 -0.33 -9.46 0.63
N ASN A 88 -1.46 -8.84 0.98
CA ASN A 88 -2.80 -9.39 0.74
C ASN A 88 -3.21 -9.39 -0.74
N ALA A 89 -2.46 -8.70 -1.63
CA ALA A 89 -2.76 -8.66 -3.05
C ALA A 89 -2.44 -10.00 -3.73
N VAL A 90 -3.47 -10.82 -3.87
CA VAL A 90 -3.43 -12.10 -4.58
C VAL A 90 -4.46 -12.13 -5.69
N VAL A 91 -4.17 -12.90 -6.74
CA VAL A 91 -5.21 -13.30 -7.71
C VAL A 91 -6.29 -14.06 -6.91
N PRO A 92 -7.53 -13.54 -6.83
CA PRO A 92 -8.54 -14.12 -5.97
C PRO A 92 -8.91 -15.55 -6.37
N PRO A 93 -9.29 -16.41 -5.41
CA PRO A 93 -9.78 -17.75 -5.72
C PRO A 93 -11.07 -17.67 -6.55
N THR A 94 -11.10 -18.37 -7.68
CA THR A 94 -12.24 -18.36 -8.60
C THR A 94 -13.35 -19.34 -8.21
N ASP A 95 -13.11 -20.18 -7.21
CA ASP A 95 -14.01 -21.25 -6.76
C ASP A 95 -14.41 -21.13 -5.28
N ALA A 96 -14.10 -19.99 -4.65
CA ALA A 96 -14.58 -19.68 -3.31
C ALA A 96 -16.10 -19.75 -3.28
N SER A 97 -16.63 -20.56 -2.37
CA SER A 97 -18.06 -20.82 -2.20
C SER A 97 -18.35 -21.29 -0.78
N ALA A 98 -19.62 -21.30 -0.38
CA ALA A 98 -20.00 -21.84 0.94
C ALA A 98 -19.58 -23.31 1.15
N SER A 99 -19.47 -24.10 0.07
CA SER A 99 -18.98 -25.48 0.12
C SER A 99 -17.46 -25.61 -0.02
N LYS A 100 -16.77 -24.54 -0.44
CA LYS A 100 -15.31 -24.47 -0.55
C LYS A 100 -14.81 -23.12 -0.01
N PRO A 101 -14.88 -22.92 1.31
CA PRO A 101 -14.42 -21.69 1.92
C PRO A 101 -12.89 -21.64 1.96
N TYR A 102 -12.34 -20.43 1.82
CA TYR A 102 -10.93 -20.14 2.01
C TYR A 102 -10.72 -19.52 3.38
N ARG A 103 -9.87 -20.14 4.20
CA ARG A 103 -9.49 -19.58 5.49
C ARG A 103 -8.70 -18.29 5.28
N ALA A 104 -9.05 -17.25 6.03
CA ALA A 104 -8.35 -15.96 5.99
C ALA A 104 -8.28 -15.33 7.38
N GLN A 105 -7.37 -14.37 7.55
CA GLN A 105 -7.20 -13.56 8.76
C GLN A 105 -7.37 -12.07 8.44
N VAL A 106 -8.06 -11.34 9.31
CA VAL A 106 -8.25 -9.90 9.16
C VAL A 106 -7.06 -9.15 9.78
N ILE A 107 -6.34 -8.34 9.01
CA ILE A 107 -5.12 -7.66 9.49
C ILE A 107 -5.41 -6.36 10.27
N LYS A 108 -6.64 -5.84 10.18
CA LYS A 108 -7.04 -4.59 10.84
C LYS A 108 -8.54 -4.59 11.11
N LYS A 109 -8.93 -4.18 12.32
CA LYS A 109 -10.34 -4.07 12.72
C LYS A 109 -11.12 -3.27 11.67
N SER A 110 -12.14 -3.89 11.08
CA SER A 110 -12.85 -3.35 9.92
C SER A 110 -14.29 -3.81 9.87
N ASP A 111 -15.15 -2.98 9.29
CA ASP A 111 -16.54 -3.33 9.02
C ASP A 111 -16.66 -4.24 7.80
N PHE A 112 -17.72 -5.06 7.80
CA PHE A 112 -18.17 -5.81 6.64
C PHE A 112 -19.64 -5.49 6.34
N TYR A 113 -20.02 -5.60 5.07
CA TYR A 113 -21.19 -4.93 4.52
C TYR A 113 -22.15 -5.90 3.83
N THR A 114 -23.39 -5.47 3.61
CA THR A 114 -24.40 -6.30 2.92
C THR A 114 -24.05 -6.54 1.45
N SER A 115 -23.32 -5.61 0.84
CA SER A 115 -22.95 -5.58 -0.58
C SER A 115 -21.49 -5.19 -0.76
N ALA A 116 -20.90 -5.59 -1.89
CA ALA A 116 -19.54 -5.26 -2.33
C ALA A 116 -19.40 -3.80 -2.81
N ASP A 117 -19.95 -2.86 -2.04
CA ASP A 117 -19.93 -1.41 -2.30
C ASP A 117 -19.70 -0.59 -1.01
N GLY A 118 -19.66 -1.25 0.16
CA GLY A 118 -19.47 -0.59 1.44
C GLY A 118 -20.68 0.18 1.96
N SER A 119 -21.89 -0.06 1.41
CA SER A 119 -23.09 0.75 1.69
C SER A 119 -23.68 0.57 3.09
N THR A 120 -23.99 -0.68 3.50
CA THR A 120 -24.68 -0.97 4.77
C THR A 120 -23.87 -1.96 5.60
N THR A 121 -23.42 -1.54 6.79
CA THR A 121 -22.64 -2.39 7.70
C THR A 121 -23.49 -3.52 8.30
N VAL A 122 -22.97 -4.76 8.22
CA VAL A 122 -23.54 -5.97 8.84
C VAL A 122 -22.94 -6.21 10.24
N GLY A 123 -21.68 -5.81 10.41
CA GLY A 123 -20.96 -5.86 11.67
C GLY A 123 -19.49 -5.47 11.49
N THR A 124 -18.70 -5.71 12.53
CA THR A 124 -17.27 -5.43 12.56
C THR A 124 -16.51 -6.71 12.87
N VAL A 125 -15.37 -6.90 12.21
CA VAL A 125 -14.42 -7.97 12.49
C VAL A 125 -13.20 -7.36 13.18
N SER A 126 -12.75 -7.97 14.28
CA SER A 126 -11.54 -7.54 14.98
C SER A 126 -10.28 -7.85 14.16
N ALA A 127 -9.20 -7.11 14.41
CA ALA A 127 -7.89 -7.54 13.93
C ALA A 127 -7.56 -8.95 14.46
N ASP A 128 -6.79 -9.70 13.70
CA ASP A 128 -6.36 -11.08 13.94
C ASP A 128 -7.48 -12.13 13.95
N ALA A 129 -8.74 -11.74 13.77
CA ALA A 129 -9.84 -12.67 13.68
C ALA A 129 -9.76 -13.51 12.40
N VAL A 130 -10.10 -14.79 12.53
CA VAL A 130 -10.16 -15.73 11.41
C VAL A 130 -11.56 -15.69 10.80
N VAL A 131 -11.62 -15.57 9.48
CA VAL A 131 -12.85 -15.57 8.68
C VAL A 131 -12.78 -16.63 7.59
N GLN A 132 -13.93 -16.94 6.99
CA GLN A 132 -14.01 -17.81 5.82
C GLN A 132 -14.42 -16.97 4.61
N VAL A 133 -13.59 -16.91 3.58
CA VAL A 133 -13.90 -16.29 2.29
C VAL A 133 -14.68 -17.28 1.44
N ILE A 134 -15.89 -16.91 1.05
CA ILE A 134 -16.83 -17.77 0.31
C ILE A 134 -17.29 -17.15 -1.02
N GLY A 135 -16.72 -16.02 -1.40
CA GLY A 135 -17.08 -15.33 -2.64
C GLY A 135 -16.14 -14.16 -2.90
N VAL A 136 -16.07 -13.77 -4.16
CA VAL A 136 -15.23 -12.66 -4.63
C VAL A 136 -16.08 -11.77 -5.53
N SER A 137 -15.88 -10.46 -5.40
CA SER A 137 -16.42 -9.46 -6.32
C SER A 137 -15.31 -8.46 -6.64
N ASP A 138 -15.30 -7.96 -7.86
CA ASP A 138 -14.43 -6.88 -8.28
C ASP A 138 -15.31 -5.68 -8.64
N GLY A 139 -15.29 -4.68 -7.77
CA GLY A 139 -16.14 -3.51 -7.87
C GLY A 139 -15.81 -2.65 -9.09
N ALA A 140 -16.82 -2.00 -9.66
CA ALA A 140 -16.65 -1.13 -10.83
C ALA A 140 -16.22 0.30 -10.47
N SER A 141 -15.96 0.59 -9.19
CA SER A 141 -15.75 1.93 -8.61
C SER A 141 -14.71 2.78 -9.37
N TYR A 142 -13.71 2.13 -9.96
CA TYR A 142 -12.59 2.80 -10.62
C TYR A 142 -12.55 2.63 -12.14
N LYS A 143 -13.54 1.97 -12.75
CA LYS A 143 -13.57 1.63 -14.19
C LYS A 143 -12.30 0.95 -14.70
N GLN A 144 -11.52 0.36 -13.79
CA GLN A 144 -10.35 -0.44 -14.04
C GLN A 144 -10.51 -1.75 -13.26
N PRO A 145 -10.12 -2.89 -13.85
CA PRO A 145 -10.21 -4.17 -13.17
C PRO A 145 -9.26 -4.20 -11.96
N HIS A 146 -9.67 -4.94 -10.94
CA HIS A 146 -8.86 -5.38 -9.80
C HIS A 146 -8.53 -4.31 -8.77
N LYS A 147 -9.06 -3.09 -8.93
CA LYS A 147 -8.81 -1.97 -8.02
C LYS A 147 -9.75 -1.92 -6.82
N ASP A 148 -10.86 -2.64 -6.88
CA ASP A 148 -11.86 -2.66 -5.81
C ASP A 148 -12.33 -4.09 -5.54
N VAL A 149 -11.40 -4.98 -5.24
CA VAL A 149 -11.72 -6.38 -4.93
C VAL A 149 -12.31 -6.49 -3.52
N TRP A 150 -13.42 -7.22 -3.41
CA TRP A 150 -14.14 -7.55 -2.19
C TRP A 150 -14.21 -9.06 -2.00
N TYR A 151 -14.11 -9.50 -0.75
CA TYR A 151 -14.38 -10.88 -0.36
C TYR A 151 -15.68 -10.96 0.42
N GLN A 152 -16.54 -11.90 0.02
CA GLN A 152 -17.67 -12.29 0.85
C GLN A 152 -17.15 -13.20 1.95
N ILE A 153 -17.27 -12.75 3.20
CA ILE A 153 -16.79 -13.45 4.38
C ILE A 153 -17.95 -14.02 5.17
N GLN A 154 -17.71 -15.16 5.83
CA GLN A 154 -18.51 -15.65 6.95
C GLN A 154 -17.75 -15.44 8.25
N TYR A 155 -18.41 -14.79 9.20
CA TYR A 155 -17.86 -14.48 10.52
C TYR A 155 -18.99 -14.34 11.53
N ASP A 156 -18.85 -14.97 12.70
CA ASP A 156 -19.81 -14.90 13.81
C ASP A 156 -21.27 -15.17 13.39
N GLY A 157 -21.48 -16.21 12.58
CA GLY A 157 -22.79 -16.60 12.05
C GLY A 157 -23.39 -15.65 11.01
N LYS A 158 -22.69 -14.56 10.65
CA LYS A 158 -23.10 -13.59 9.64
C LYS A 158 -22.32 -13.75 8.36
N THR A 159 -22.91 -13.29 7.26
CA THR A 159 -22.27 -13.23 5.94
C THR A 159 -22.31 -11.79 5.43
N GLY A 160 -21.22 -11.31 4.84
CA GLY A 160 -21.18 -10.02 4.17
C GLY A 160 -19.85 -9.78 3.47
N TRP A 161 -19.66 -8.59 2.92
CA TRP A 161 -18.54 -8.24 2.05
C TRP A 161 -17.52 -7.37 2.78
N MET A 162 -16.24 -7.69 2.65
CA MET A 162 -15.12 -6.91 3.19
C MET A 162 -14.13 -6.61 2.05
N ARG A 163 -13.49 -5.43 2.09
CA ARG A 163 -12.44 -5.08 1.12
C ARG A 163 -11.26 -6.04 1.27
N SER A 164 -10.78 -6.58 0.16
CA SER A 164 -9.68 -7.56 0.13
C SER A 164 -8.39 -7.05 0.79
N GLY A 165 -8.12 -5.74 0.75
CA GLY A 165 -6.90 -5.16 1.32
C GLY A 165 -6.68 -5.46 2.81
N TYR A 166 -7.74 -5.75 3.58
CA TYR A 166 -7.62 -6.12 5.00
C TYR A 166 -7.79 -7.62 5.29
N VAL A 167 -7.90 -8.45 4.26
CA VAL A 167 -8.16 -9.88 4.40
C VAL A 167 -6.98 -10.65 3.82
N HIS A 168 -6.20 -11.26 4.70
CA HIS A 168 -5.09 -12.14 4.35
C HIS A 168 -5.61 -13.56 4.16
N ILE A 169 -5.72 -14.04 2.92
CA ILE A 169 -6.00 -15.45 2.66
C ILE A 169 -4.76 -16.27 3.01
N ASP A 170 -4.96 -17.38 3.71
CA ASP A 170 -3.89 -18.24 4.24
C ASP A 170 -2.89 -18.67 3.14
N ASP A 171 -1.59 -18.48 3.38
CA ASP A 171 -0.52 -18.79 2.42
C ASP A 171 -0.42 -20.29 2.07
N SER A 172 -1.13 -21.17 2.79
CA SER A 172 -1.26 -22.58 2.40
C SER A 172 -2.05 -22.79 1.10
N TYR A 173 -2.81 -21.78 0.64
CA TYR A 173 -3.45 -21.80 -0.67
C TYR A 173 -2.46 -21.29 -1.74
N PRO A 174 -2.33 -21.98 -2.90
CA PRO A 174 -1.36 -21.62 -3.94
C PRO A 174 -1.86 -20.44 -4.80
N LEU A 175 -2.23 -19.34 -4.16
CA LEU A 175 -2.64 -18.12 -4.85
C LEU A 175 -1.41 -17.33 -5.29
N LYS A 176 -1.50 -16.74 -6.47
CA LYS A 176 -0.44 -15.91 -7.03
C LYS A 176 -0.48 -14.53 -6.39
N HIS A 177 0.61 -14.06 -5.79
CA HIS A 177 0.74 -12.69 -5.31
C HIS A 177 0.97 -11.73 -6.48
N ASP A 178 -0.08 -10.99 -6.85
CA ASP A 178 -0.07 -10.08 -7.99
C ASP A 178 -0.59 -8.72 -7.54
N LEU A 179 0.31 -7.74 -7.50
CA LEU A 179 0.03 -6.42 -6.94
C LEU A 179 -1.02 -5.66 -7.75
N ASN A 180 -1.38 -6.10 -8.96
CA ASN A 180 -2.54 -5.55 -9.68
C ASN A 180 -3.86 -5.71 -8.91
N TYR A 181 -3.95 -6.68 -8.00
CA TYR A 181 -5.11 -6.95 -7.14
C TYR A 181 -5.05 -6.22 -5.78
N THR A 182 -4.10 -5.30 -5.60
CA THR A 182 -4.08 -4.45 -4.40
C THR A 182 -5.36 -3.60 -4.37
N ASN A 183 -6.14 -3.68 -3.29
CA ASN A 183 -7.32 -2.82 -3.14
C ASN A 183 -6.88 -1.35 -3.06
N ALA A 184 -7.21 -0.57 -4.09
CA ALA A 184 -6.67 0.76 -4.30
C ALA A 184 -7.12 1.75 -3.21
N THR A 185 -8.39 1.65 -2.79
CA THR A 185 -8.93 2.45 -1.68
C THR A 185 -8.13 2.23 -0.42
N ILE A 186 -7.92 0.97 -0.03
CA ILE A 186 -7.26 0.62 1.21
C ILE A 186 -5.78 1.02 1.15
N PHE A 187 -5.06 0.66 0.09
CA PHE A 187 -3.65 0.99 -0.03
C PHE A 187 -3.41 2.51 0.00
N GLY A 188 -4.15 3.27 -0.82
CA GLY A 188 -4.01 4.72 -0.86
C GLY A 188 -4.36 5.38 0.48
N SER A 189 -5.40 4.88 1.17
CA SER A 189 -5.77 5.38 2.49
C SER A 189 -4.71 5.07 3.55
N GLU A 190 -4.11 3.88 3.54
CA GLU A 190 -3.08 3.50 4.50
C GLU A 190 -1.77 4.24 4.26
N VAL A 191 -1.34 4.41 3.00
CA VAL A 191 -0.14 5.20 2.66
C VAL A 191 -0.32 6.67 2.99
N ALA A 192 -1.53 7.23 2.79
CA ALA A 192 -1.83 8.62 3.14
C ALA A 192 -1.66 8.94 4.64
N ARG A 193 -1.66 7.95 5.53
CA ARG A 193 -1.39 8.15 6.97
C ARG A 193 0.08 8.39 7.27
N TRP A 194 0.99 8.08 6.36
CA TRP A 194 2.44 8.23 6.53
C TRP A 194 2.93 9.63 6.16
N CYS A 195 2.26 10.63 6.72
CA CYS A 195 2.53 12.05 6.50
C CYS A 195 2.62 12.85 7.81
N MET A 196 2.69 12.17 8.96
CA MET A 196 2.69 12.81 10.28
C MET A 196 4.10 13.25 10.68
N ALA A 197 4.25 14.46 11.22
CA ALA A 197 5.42 14.91 11.97
C ALA A 197 4.94 15.55 13.28
N ASP A 198 5.54 15.17 14.41
CA ASP A 198 5.17 15.64 15.76
C ASP A 198 3.65 15.60 16.02
N GLY A 199 2.98 14.54 15.57
CA GLY A 199 1.54 14.33 15.76
C GLY A 199 0.63 15.14 14.85
N THR A 200 1.17 15.91 13.90
CA THR A 200 0.41 16.72 12.95
C THR A 200 0.64 16.25 11.51
N VAL A 201 -0.40 16.32 10.67
CA VAL A 201 -0.25 16.07 9.23
C VAL A 201 0.62 17.15 8.61
N VAL A 202 1.67 16.75 7.89
CA VAL A 202 2.47 17.66 7.06
C VAL A 202 1.84 17.67 5.65
N PRO A 203 1.25 18.79 5.19
CA PRO A 203 0.51 18.83 3.93
C PRO A 203 1.35 18.37 2.73
N GLY A 204 2.60 18.83 2.64
CA GLY A 204 3.51 18.42 1.56
C GLY A 204 3.78 16.90 1.52
N LEU A 205 3.86 16.25 2.69
CA LEU A 205 3.99 14.80 2.75
C LEU A 205 2.68 14.11 2.37
N LEU A 206 1.54 14.61 2.81
CA LEU A 206 0.23 14.05 2.44
C LEU A 206 0.05 14.04 0.92
N TYR A 207 0.34 15.15 0.24
CA TYR A 207 0.24 15.23 -1.21
C TYR A 207 1.21 14.28 -1.91
N ARG A 208 2.44 14.13 -1.40
CA ARG A 208 3.39 13.12 -1.88
C ARG A 208 2.83 11.70 -1.74
N ARG A 209 2.22 11.36 -0.61
CA ARG A 209 1.61 10.03 -0.38
C ARG A 209 0.45 9.75 -1.32
N VAL A 210 -0.39 10.74 -1.58
CA VAL A 210 -1.45 10.63 -2.57
C VAL A 210 -0.87 10.40 -3.96
N GLN A 211 0.18 11.12 -4.34
CA GLN A 211 0.85 10.91 -5.63
C GLN A 211 1.45 9.51 -5.76
N GLU A 212 2.17 9.03 -4.74
CA GLU A 212 2.75 7.68 -4.73
C GLU A 212 1.65 6.61 -4.84
N ALA A 213 0.52 6.79 -4.16
CA ALA A 213 -0.62 5.90 -4.29
C ALA A 213 -1.23 5.93 -5.71
N ASN A 214 -1.27 7.09 -6.37
CA ASN A 214 -1.77 7.23 -7.74
C ASN A 214 -0.88 6.51 -8.76
N ILE A 215 0.44 6.68 -8.63
CA ILE A 215 1.44 5.99 -9.46
C ILE A 215 1.34 4.48 -9.23
N TYR A 216 1.29 4.05 -7.96
CA TYR A 216 1.19 2.64 -7.59
C TYR A 216 -0.08 1.98 -8.15
N ASN A 217 -1.25 2.58 -7.88
CA ASN A 217 -2.53 1.96 -8.21
C ASN A 217 -2.87 2.07 -9.69
N TYR A 218 -2.54 3.19 -10.34
CA TYR A 218 -3.08 3.55 -11.66
C TYR A 218 -2.01 3.88 -12.70
N GLY A 219 -0.72 3.87 -12.35
CA GLY A 219 0.34 4.33 -13.25
C GLY A 219 0.20 5.80 -13.60
N ASP A 220 -0.47 6.59 -12.75
CA ASP A 220 -0.75 8.00 -12.98
C ASP A 220 0.40 8.86 -12.45
N TYR A 221 1.35 9.16 -13.34
CA TYR A 221 2.50 10.04 -13.08
C TYR A 221 2.16 11.53 -13.21
N THR A 222 0.90 11.88 -13.48
CA THR A 222 0.50 13.29 -13.58
C THR A 222 0.70 13.94 -12.22
N PRO A 223 1.53 14.98 -12.09
CA PRO A 223 1.77 15.64 -10.82
C PRO A 223 0.47 16.25 -10.29
N ASN A 224 0.04 15.80 -9.13
CA ASN A 224 -1.16 16.27 -8.48
C ASN A 224 -0.85 16.65 -7.03
N THR A 225 -0.59 17.94 -6.83
CA THR A 225 -0.09 18.47 -5.55
C THR A 225 -1.18 18.86 -4.57
N THR A 226 -2.46 18.73 -4.93
CA THR A 226 -3.58 19.11 -4.04
C THR A 226 -4.81 18.22 -4.12
N ASN A 227 -4.94 17.35 -5.13
CA ASN A 227 -6.18 16.62 -5.34
C ASN A 227 -6.06 15.13 -4.97
N ASN A 228 -7.18 14.57 -4.55
CA ASN A 228 -7.36 13.15 -4.26
C ASN A 228 -8.35 12.55 -5.29
N PRO A 229 -7.93 12.37 -6.56
CA PRO A 229 -8.84 12.02 -7.66
C PRO A 229 -9.45 10.61 -7.52
N TYR A 230 -8.86 9.74 -6.69
CA TYR A 230 -9.31 8.36 -6.48
C TYR A 230 -9.96 8.14 -5.09
N CYS A 231 -10.33 9.23 -4.41
CA CYS A 231 -11.16 9.24 -3.20
C CYS A 231 -10.60 8.40 -2.02
N TYR A 232 -9.27 8.41 -1.81
CA TYR A 232 -8.67 7.79 -0.64
C TYR A 232 -9.17 8.45 0.66
N ILE A 233 -9.21 7.70 1.76
CA ILE A 233 -9.54 8.24 3.08
C ILE A 233 -8.28 8.89 3.64
N LEU A 234 -8.25 10.23 3.64
CA LEU A 234 -7.10 11.00 4.12
C LEU A 234 -7.18 11.20 5.64
N PRO A 235 -6.04 11.28 6.35
CA PRO A 235 -6.04 11.71 7.74
C PRO A 235 -6.57 13.15 7.84
N ASN A 236 -7.26 13.45 8.95
CA ASN A 236 -7.64 14.83 9.25
C ASN A 236 -6.37 15.65 9.48
N ALA A 237 -6.22 16.74 8.74
CA ALA A 237 -5.17 17.72 8.96
C ALA A 237 -5.45 18.59 10.18
#